data_AF-A0A7Z9KTC8-F1
#
_entry.id   AF-A0A7Z9KTC8-F1
#
_cell.length_a   1.000
_cell.length_b   1.000
_cell.length_c   1.000
_cell.angle_alpha   90.00
_cell.angle_beta   90.00
_cell.angle_gamma   90.00
#
_symmetry.space_group_name_H-M   'P 1'
#
loop_
_entity.id
_entity.type
_entity.pdbx_description
1 polymer ?
#
loop_
_entity_poly.entity_id
_entity_poly.type
_entity_poly.pdbx_seq_one_letter_code
_entity_poly.pdbx_strand_id
1 'polypeptide(L)' 'MVKAVVPKGKSRGTYIGRLASVRASGDFSVRTKSEKVESNYKYCQVIQHADGYDYTIGDAVSL' A
#
# COMPACT_ATOMS: atom_id res chain seq x y z
N MET A 1 2.95 6.82 -2.87
CA MET A 1 2.94 5.79 -1.80
C MET A 1 1.54 5.66 -1.22
N VAL A 2 1.09 4.45 -0.91
CA VAL A 2 -0.27 4.18 -0.38
C VAL A 2 -0.21 3.29 0.87
N LYS A 3 -1.24 3.38 1.70
CA LYS A 3 -1.54 2.47 2.81
C LYS A 3 -2.80 1.67 2.47
N ALA A 4 -2.70 0.35 2.51
CA ALA A 4 -3.83 -0.56 2.40
C ALA A 4 -4.17 -1.11 3.78
N VAL A 5 -5.38 -0.86 4.27
CA VAL A 5 -5.87 -1.38 5.57
C VAL A 5 -6.90 -2.47 5.30
N VAL A 6 -6.44 -3.72 5.23
CA VAL A 6 -7.27 -4.87 4.86
C VAL A 6 -7.91 -5.49 6.11
N PRO A 7 -9.23 -5.38 6.31
CA PRO A 7 -9.85 -5.77 7.58
C PRO A 7 -10.04 -7.29 7.74
N LYS A 8 -10.20 -8.03 6.64
CA LYS A 8 -10.57 -9.45 6.62
C LYS A 8 -9.92 -10.19 5.44
N GLY A 9 -9.85 -11.51 5.52
CA GLY A 9 -9.36 -12.39 4.45
C GLY A 9 -7.89 -12.81 4.60
N LYS A 10 -7.35 -13.46 3.55
CA LYS A 10 -5.99 -14.04 3.54
C LYS A 10 -4.89 -13.00 3.76
N SER A 11 -5.07 -11.79 3.23
CA SER A 11 -4.11 -10.69 3.35
C SER A 11 -4.57 -9.64 4.37
N ARG A 12 -5.15 -10.08 5.50
CA ARG A 12 -5.56 -9.17 6.58
C ARG A 12 -4.32 -8.50 7.18
N GLY A 13 -4.34 -7.18 7.28
CA GLY A 13 -3.22 -6.40 7.82
C GLY A 13 -3.21 -4.96 7.33
N THR A 14 -2.20 -4.20 7.78
CA THR A 14 -1.90 -2.86 7.26
C THR A 14 -0.61 -2.90 6.47
N TYR A 15 -0.66 -2.45 5.22
CA TYR A 15 0.47 -2.50 4.30
C TYR A 15 0.74 -1.12 3.77
N ILE A 16 1.99 -0.69 3.82
CA ILE A 16 2.43 0.57 3.23
C ILE A 16 3.42 0.24 2.13
N GLY A 17 3.28 0.89 0.98
CA GLY A 17 4.19 0.67 -0.12
C GLY A 17 3.83 1.43 -1.39
N ARG A 18 4.53 1.07 -2.47
CA ARG A 18 4.26 1.64 -3.78
C ARG A 18 3.05 0.97 -4.41
N LEU A 19 2.23 1.78 -5.06
CA LEU A 19 1.13 1.29 -5.89
C LEU A 19 1.73 0.60 -7.11
N ALA A 20 1.42 -0.68 -7.31
CA ALA A 20 1.99 -1.49 -8.38
C ALA A 20 1.02 -1.64 -9.57
N SER A 21 -0.27 -1.83 -9.31
CA SER A 21 -1.30 -1.85 -10.35
C SER A 21 -2.64 -1.40 -9.81
N VAL A 22 -3.49 -0.87 -10.69
CA VAL A 22 -4.89 -0.55 -10.43
C VAL A 22 -5.72 -1.10 -11.58
N ARG A 23 -6.85 -1.71 -11.26
CA ARG A 23 -7.80 -2.29 -12.21
C ARG A 23 -9.06 -1.43 -12.25
N ALA A 24 -9.75 -1.42 -13.40
CA ALA A 24 -11.04 -0.73 -13.54
C ALA A 24 -12.13 -1.26 -12.59
N SER A 25 -12.01 -2.52 -12.13
CA SER A 25 -12.86 -3.10 -11.08
C SER A 25 -12.71 -2.42 -9.71
N GLY A 26 -11.70 -1.56 -9.54
CA GLY A 26 -11.36 -0.91 -8.27
C GLY A 26 -10.38 -1.71 -7.41
N ASP A 27 -9.87 -2.85 -7.90
CA ASP A 27 -8.82 -3.59 -7.20
C ASP A 27 -7.45 -2.99 -7.52
N PHE A 28 -6.58 -2.99 -6.52
CA PHE A 28 -5.23 -2.48 -6.64
C PHE A 28 -4.23 -3.40 -5.95
N SER A 29 -2.97 -3.29 -6.34
CA SER A 29 -1.88 -3.99 -5.68
C SER A 29 -0.84 -3.03 -5.12
N VAL A 30 -0.33 -3.33 -3.93
CA VAL A 30 0.73 -2.60 -3.24
C VAL A 30 1.96 -3.49 -3.17
N ARG A 31 3.08 -2.95 -3.63
CA ARG A 31 4.39 -3.59 -3.46
C ARG A 31 5.01 -3.11 -2.16
N THR A 32 5.11 -4.01 -1.20
CA THR A 32 5.85 -3.82 0.05
C THR A 32 7.28 -4.34 -0.09
N LYS A 33 8.12 -4.21 0.94
CA LYS A 33 9.49 -4.76 0.94
C LYS A 33 9.48 -6.29 0.75
N SER A 34 8.51 -6.98 1.32
CA SER A 34 8.49 -8.44 1.40
C SER A 34 7.58 -9.09 0.37
N GLU A 35 6.45 -8.45 0.04
CA GLU A 35 5.41 -9.06 -0.79
C GLU A 35 4.56 -8.04 -1.56
N LYS A 36 3.83 -8.56 -2.56
CA LYS A 36 2.78 -7.82 -3.27
C LYS A 36 1.42 -8.18 -2.65
N VAL A 37 0.70 -7.17 -2.16
CA VAL A 37 -0.62 -7.35 -1.54
C VAL A 37 -1.69 -6.77 -2.46
N GLU A 38 -2.79 -7.49 -2.65
CA GLU A 38 -3.94 -7.02 -3.43
C GLU A 38 -5.10 -6.63 -2.49
N SER A 39 -5.78 -5.53 -2.80
CA SER A 39 -6.94 -5.05 -2.03
C SER A 39 -7.87 -4.19 -2.89
N ASN A 40 -9.04 -3.86 -2.36
CA ASN A 40 -10.02 -3.00 -3.02
C ASN A 40 -9.84 -1.53 -2.63
N TYR A 41 -10.01 -0.61 -3.57
CA TYR A 41 -9.78 0.84 -3.39
C TYR A 41 -10.43 1.45 -2.15
N LYS A 42 -11.55 0.88 -1.66
CA LYS A 42 -12.22 1.26 -0.41
C LYS A 42 -11.29 1.21 0.82
N TYR A 43 -10.25 0.38 0.75
CA TYR A 43 -9.24 0.19 1.79
C TYR A 43 -7.92 0.90 1.47
N CYS A 44 -7.87 1.71 0.41
CA CYS A 44 -6.70 2.47 0.00
C CYS A 44 -6.70 3.86 0.61
N GLN A 45 -5.59 4.23 1.23
CA GLN A 45 -5.32 5.59 1.66
C GLN A 45 -4.02 6.08 1.00
N VAL A 46 -4.09 7.18 0.27
CA VAL A 46 -2.90 7.81 -0.31
C VAL A 46 -2.07 8.46 0.81
N ILE A 47 -0.77 8.18 0.85
CA ILE A 47 0.17 8.82 1.79
C ILE A 47 1.01 9.87 1.07
N GLN A 48 1.54 9.51 -0.11
CA GLN A 48 2.35 10.41 -0.93
C GLN A 48 1.89 10.32 -2.37
N HIS A 49 1.83 11.47 -3.03
CA HIS A 49 1.54 11.57 -4.45
C HIS A 49 2.81 11.30 -5.27
N ALA A 50 2.69 11.22 -6.59
CA ALA A 50 3.84 11.12 -7.50
C ALA A 50 4.38 12.53 -7.78
N ASP A 51 5.07 13.11 -6.79
CA ASP A 51 5.65 14.46 -6.84
C ASP A 51 7.09 14.49 -7.40
N GLY A 52 7.60 13.35 -7.87
CA GLY A 52 8.92 13.23 -8.46
C GLY A 52 10.01 12.73 -7.50
N TYR A 53 9.67 12.45 -6.24
CA TYR A 53 10.63 11.93 -5.26
C TYR A 53 10.41 10.46 -4.91
N ASP A 54 11.54 9.77 -4.69
CA ASP A 54 11.56 8.36 -4.27
C ASP A 54 11.51 8.24 -2.74
N TYR A 55 10.30 8.27 -2.19
CA TYR A 55 10.09 8.00 -0.77
C TYR A 55 10.23 6.51 -0.45
N THR A 56 10.93 6.22 0.65
CA THR A 56 11.04 4.89 1.24
C THR A 56 10.47 4.90 2.65
N ILE A 57 9.94 3.76 3.09
CA ILE A 57 9.56 3.58 4.49
C ILE A 57 10.86 3.35 5.27
N GLY A 58 11.27 4.39 6.01
CA GLY A 58 12.31 4.28 7.02
C GLY A 58 11.86 3.37 8.16
N ASP A 59 12.84 2.78 8.86
CA ASP A 59 12.51 2.01 10.06
C ASP A 59 11.96 2.94 11.12
N ALA A 60 10.89 2.52 11.79
CA ALA A 60 10.40 3.24 12.95
C ALA A 60 11.51 3.19 14.01
N VAL A 61 12.10 4.34 14.32
CA VAL A 61 12.96 4.46 15.50
C VAL A 61 12.02 4.32 16.70
N SER A 62 12.01 3.12 17.29
CA SER A 62 11.48 2.94 18.64
C SER A 62 12.43 3.66 19.59
N LEU A 63 12.02 4.84 20.08
CA LEU A 63 12.64 5.49 21.22
C LEU A 63 12.28 4.74 22.51
#